data_AF-A0A0R1XI44-F1
#
_entry.id   AF-A0A0R1XI44-F1
#
_cell.length_a   1.000
_cell.length_b   1.000
_cell.length_c   1.000
_cell.angle_alpha   90.00
_cell.angle_beta   90.00
_cell.angle_gamma   90.00
#
_symmetry.space_group_name_H-M   'P 1'
#
loop_
_entity.id
_entity.type
_entity.pdbx_description
1 polymer ?
#
loop_
_entity_poly.entity_id
_entity_poly.type
_entity_poly.pdbx_seq_one_letter_code
_entity_poly.pdbx_strand_id
1 'polypeptide(L)'
;MRNTLKYQLSMAEADDGDDKTVPEKLHMSLDTISNTEQYIIDTLKLNKDEQDKLDDLSFDDTLRIANHVVLRVQGLSEEDIELATKQSQSADKSKED
;
A
#
# COMPACT_ATOMS: atom_id res chain seq x y z
N MET A 1 -2.70 8.63 -11.31
CA MET A 1 -1.33 9.17 -11.49
C MET A 1 -0.88 10.09 -10.36
N ARG A 2 -1.48 11.27 -10.12
CA ARG A 2 -1.05 12.16 -9.01
C ARG A 2 -1.04 11.45 -7.64
N ASN A 3 -2.11 10.72 -7.32
CA ASN A 3 -2.21 10.04 -6.04
C ASN A 3 -1.28 8.82 -5.96
N THR A 4 -1.02 8.16 -7.08
CA THR A 4 -0.06 7.05 -7.20
C THR A 4 1.36 7.49 -6.86
N LEU A 5 1.78 8.65 -7.38
CA LEU A 5 3.08 9.24 -7.09
C LEU A 5 3.21 9.68 -5.62
N LYS A 6 2.13 10.19 -5.01
CA LYS A 6 2.10 10.51 -3.58
C LYS A 6 2.25 9.27 -2.69
N TYR A 7 1.56 8.18 -3.06
CA TYR A 7 1.69 6.90 -2.36
C TYR A 7 3.12 6.34 -2.46
N GLN A 8 3.70 6.33 -3.66
CA GLN A 8 5.08 5.90 -3.87
C GLN A 8 6.09 6.74 -3.07
N LEU A 9 5.88 8.05 -2.99
CA LEU A 9 6.72 8.95 -2.18
C LEU A 9 6.59 8.63 -0.68
N SER A 10 5.37 8.45 -0.18
CA SER A 10 5.12 8.14 1.24
C SER A 10 5.70 6.78 1.65
N MET A 11 5.69 5.78 0.77
CA MET A 11 6.39 4.51 1.02
C MET A 11 7.92 4.69 1.05
N ALA A 12 8.48 5.46 0.12
CA ALA A 12 9.92 5.71 0.10
C ALA A 12 10.40 6.50 1.32
N GLU A 13 9.61 7.49 1.76
CA GLU A 13 9.89 8.25 2.99
C GLU A 13 9.82 7.36 4.23
N ALA A 14 8.89 6.38 4.28
CA ALA A 14 8.77 5.42 5.37
C ALA A 14 9.97 4.45 5.49
N ASP A 15 10.54 4.04 4.36
CA ASP A 15 11.70 3.14 4.29
C ASP A 15 13.00 3.84 4.74
N ASP A 16 13.12 5.15 4.52
CA ASP A 16 14.30 5.99 4.86
C ASP A 16 14.37 6.37 6.37
N GLY A 17 13.66 5.64 7.24
CA GLY A 17 13.40 6.00 8.65
C GLY A 17 14.47 5.57 9.67
N ASP A 18 15.65 5.10 9.23
CA ASP A 18 16.63 4.43 10.09
C ASP A 18 17.12 5.28 11.29
N ASP A 19 17.17 6.62 11.16
CA ASP A 19 17.66 7.55 12.19
C ASP A 19 16.57 8.20 13.09
N LYS A 20 15.30 7.79 12.97
CA LYS A 20 14.18 8.47 13.65
C LYS A 20 13.81 7.88 15.02
N THR A 21 13.34 8.72 15.93
CA THR A 21 12.89 8.31 17.28
C THR A 21 11.61 7.47 17.21
N VAL A 22 11.33 6.65 18.23
CA VAL A 22 10.14 5.76 18.28
C VAL A 22 8.81 6.50 17.99
N PRO A 23 8.55 7.70 18.53
CA PRO A 23 7.35 8.47 18.19
C PRO A 23 7.30 8.92 16.73
N GLU A 24 8.43 9.30 16.14
CA GLU A 24 8.51 9.71 14.73
C GLU A 24 8.28 8.52 13.79
N LYS A 25 8.79 7.34 14.16
CA LYS A 25 8.52 6.10 13.43
C LYS A 25 7.04 5.75 13.44
N LEU A 26 6.37 5.87 14.60
CA LEU A 26 4.93 5.66 14.71
C LEU A 26 4.11 6.68 13.91
N HIS A 27 4.52 7.96 13.92
CA HIS A 27 3.85 9.00 13.14
C HIS A 27 3.97 8.75 11.64
N MET A 28 5.15 8.31 11.18
CA MET A 28 5.36 7.93 9.79
C MET A 28 4.55 6.71 9.39
N SER A 29 4.49 5.67 10.23
CA SER A 29 3.63 4.52 9.96
C SER A 29 2.16 4.92 9.84
N LEU A 30 1.67 5.80 10.72
CA LEU A 30 0.31 6.34 10.67
C LEU A 30 0.06 7.16 9.40
N ASP A 31 0.99 8.03 9.01
CA ASP A 31 0.89 8.84 7.81
C ASP A 31 0.90 7.95 6.55
N THR A 32 1.72 6.90 6.52
CA THR A 32 1.75 5.92 5.42
C THR A 32 0.43 5.16 5.33
N ILE A 33 -0.11 4.66 6.45
CA ILE A 33 -1.41 3.97 6.49
C ILE A 33 -2.51 4.90 5.94
N SER A 34 -2.61 6.10 6.50
CA SER A 34 -3.63 7.08 6.13
C SER A 34 -3.51 7.49 4.65
N ASN A 35 -2.29 7.68 4.15
CA ASN A 35 -2.06 7.99 2.73
C ASN A 35 -2.40 6.82 1.81
N THR A 36 -2.20 5.59 2.27
CA THR A 36 -2.54 4.36 1.53
C THR A 36 -4.05 4.22 1.40
N GLU A 37 -4.77 4.40 2.51
CA GLU A 37 -6.23 4.36 2.54
C GLU A 37 -6.81 5.47 1.67
N GLN A 38 -6.35 6.71 1.85
CA GLN A 38 -6.79 7.84 1.03
C GLN A 38 -6.48 7.63 -0.46
N TYR A 39 -5.36 6.99 -0.79
CA TYR A 39 -5.04 6.62 -2.18
C TYR A 39 -6.10 5.68 -2.76
N ILE A 40 -6.48 4.63 -2.03
CA ILE A 40 -7.48 3.65 -2.45
C ILE A 40 -8.84 4.34 -2.60
N ILE A 41 -9.25 5.13 -1.60
CA ILE A 41 -10.53 5.86 -1.57
C ILE A 41 -10.64 6.81 -2.77
N ASP A 42 -9.62 7.63 -3.01
CA ASP A 42 -9.64 8.61 -4.10
C ASP A 42 -9.60 7.93 -5.48
N THR A 43 -8.88 6.82 -5.61
CA THR A 43 -8.66 6.15 -6.89
C THR A 43 -9.85 5.29 -7.30
N LEU A 44 -10.42 4.55 -6.35
CA LEU A 44 -11.61 3.73 -6.58
C LEU A 44 -12.92 4.49 -6.37
N LYS A 45 -12.85 5.70 -5.80
CA LYS A 45 -14.01 6.52 -5.39
C LYS A 45 -14.95 5.75 -4.47
N LEU A 46 -14.37 5.16 -3.42
CA LEU A 46 -15.09 4.34 -2.45
C LEU A 46 -16.18 5.14 -1.74
N ASN A 47 -17.33 4.51 -1.55
CA ASN A 47 -18.42 5.04 -0.73
C ASN A 47 -18.12 4.83 0.78
N LYS A 48 -18.96 5.41 1.65
CA LYS A 48 -18.74 5.32 3.11
C LYS A 48 -18.70 3.89 3.65
N ASP A 49 -19.57 3.01 3.15
CA ASP A 49 -19.61 1.61 3.59
C ASP A 49 -18.37 0.82 3.14
N GLU A 50 -17.73 1.23 2.05
CA GLU A 50 -16.46 0.68 1.56
C GLU A 50 -15.25 1.27 2.28
N GLN A 51 -15.34 2.52 2.75
CA GLN A 51 -14.32 3.15 3.59
C GLN A 51 -14.26 2.48 4.96
N ASP A 52 -15.40 2.25 5.61
CA ASP A 52 -15.46 1.56 6.91
C ASP A 52 -14.86 0.15 6.82
N LYS A 53 -15.08 -0.55 5.69
CA LYS A 53 -14.46 -1.86 5.43
C LYS A 53 -12.95 -1.78 5.21
N LEU A 54 -12.45 -0.67 4.69
CA LEU A 54 -11.04 -0.46 4.46
C LEU A 54 -10.31 -0.20 5.78
N ASP A 55 -10.93 0.58 6.67
CA ASP A 55 -10.42 0.87 8.02
C ASP A 55 -10.39 -0.40 8.90
N ASP A 56 -11.30 -1.35 8.66
CA ASP A 56 -11.34 -2.64 9.35
C ASP A 56 -10.28 -3.65 8.84
N LEU A 57 -9.56 -3.36 7.75
CA LEU A 57 -8.55 -4.25 7.20
C LEU A 57 -7.21 -4.14 7.91
N SER A 58 -6.45 -5.25 7.86
CA SER A 58 -5.08 -5.25 8.34
C SER A 58 -4.19 -4.37 7.43
N PHE A 59 -3.10 -3.84 7.99
CA PHE A 59 -2.15 -3.04 7.21
C PHE A 59 -1.63 -3.78 5.97
N ASP A 60 -1.32 -5.07 6.10
CA ASP A 60 -0.87 -5.91 4.98
C ASP A 60 -1.94 -6.05 3.89
N ASP A 61 -3.21 -6.21 4.26
CA ASP A 61 -4.31 -6.28 3.31
C ASP A 61 -4.53 -4.96 2.58
N THR A 62 -4.49 -3.84 3.32
CA THR A 62 -4.60 -2.48 2.77
C THR A 62 -3.45 -2.18 1.81
N LEU A 63 -2.22 -2.57 2.15
CA LEU A 63 -1.05 -2.43 1.29
C LEU A 63 -1.18 -3.29 0.03
N ARG A 64 -1.70 -4.51 0.14
CA ARG A 64 -1.95 -5.40 -1.01
C ARG A 64 -2.98 -4.80 -1.97
N ILE A 65 -4.07 -4.24 -1.45
CA ILE A 65 -5.09 -3.57 -2.25
C ILE A 65 -4.50 -2.32 -2.92
N ALA A 66 -3.73 -1.51 -2.20
CA ALA A 66 -3.08 -0.33 -2.76
C ALA A 66 -2.14 -0.71 -3.92
N ASN A 67 -1.27 -1.71 -3.73
CA ASN A 67 -0.37 -2.19 -4.77
C ASN A 67 -1.13 -2.72 -6.00
N HIS A 68 -2.21 -3.46 -5.79
CA HIS A 68 -3.08 -3.91 -6.88
C HIS A 68 -3.65 -2.72 -7.68
N VAL A 69 -4.15 -1.70 -6.98
CA VAL A 69 -4.68 -0.48 -7.60
C VAL A 69 -3.58 0.29 -8.34
N VAL A 70 -2.37 0.39 -7.78
CA VAL A 70 -1.21 1.01 -8.44
C VAL A 70 -0.90 0.32 -9.77
N LEU A 71 -0.76 -1.00 -9.77
CA LEU A 71 -0.42 -1.76 -10.98
C LEU A 71 -1.52 -1.66 -12.04
N ARG A 72 -2.80 -1.69 -11.64
CA ARG A 72 -3.91 -1.50 -12.58
C ARG A 72 -3.92 -0.10 -13.19
N VAL A 73 -3.65 0.93 -12.40
CA VAL A 73 -3.54 2.32 -12.86
C VAL A 73 -2.35 2.52 -13.80
N GLN A 74 -1.27 1.76 -13.60
CA GLN A 74 -0.11 1.72 -14.51
C GLN A 74 -0.39 0.99 -15.83
N GLY A 75 -1.57 0.36 -15.96
CA GLY A 75 -2.02 -0.27 -17.19
C GLY A 75 -1.70 -1.77 -17.28
N LEU A 76 -1.24 -2.40 -16.20
CA LEU A 76 -1.06 -3.84 -16.16
C LEU A 76 -2.41 -4.57 -16.22
N SER A 77 -2.41 -5.75 -16.84
CA SER A 77 -3.57 -6.63 -16.89
C SER A 77 -3.76 -7.37 -15.57
N GLU A 78 -4.98 -7.82 -15.29
CA GLU A 78 -5.28 -8.59 -14.07
C GLU A 78 -4.37 -9.84 -13.93
N GLU A 79 -4.04 -10.48 -15.06
CA GLU A 79 -3.14 -11.64 -15.10
C GLU A 79 -1.70 -11.28 -14.70
N ASP A 80 -1.18 -10.13 -15.18
CA ASP A 80 0.16 -9.66 -14.83
C ASP A 80 0.25 -9.25 -13.35
N ILE A 81 -0.83 -8.68 -12.81
CA ILE A 81 -0.91 -8.28 -11.41
C ILE A 81 -0.95 -9.49 -10.50
N GLU A 82 -1.72 -10.53 -10.85
CA GLU A 82 -1.72 -11.79 -10.11
C GLU A 82 -0.34 -12.45 -10.09
N LEU A 83 0.36 -12.45 -11.22
CA LEU A 83 1.72 -13.01 -11.34
C LEU A 83 2.71 -12.23 -10.48
N ALA A 84 2.68 -10.90 -10.53
CA ALA A 84 3.52 -10.04 -9.70
C ALA A 84 3.24 -10.24 -8.20
N THR A 85 1.96 -10.31 -7.82
CA THR A 85 1.55 -10.50 -6.42
C THR A 85 1.96 -11.88 -5.90
N LYS A 86 1.80 -12.94 -6.72
CA LYS A 86 2.27 -14.30 -6.39
C LYS A 86 3.80 -14.38 -6.27
N GLN A 87 4.55 -13.67 -7.12
CA GLN A 87 6.01 -13.63 -7.02
C GLN A 87 6.50 -12.92 -5.75
N SER A 88 5.87 -11.79 -5.36
CA SER A 88 6.19 -11.11 -4.11
C SER A 88 5.89 -11.97 -2.87
N GLN A 89 4.80 -12.73 -2.86
CA GLN A 89 4.49 -13.67 -1.76
C GLN A 89 5.38 -14.91 -1.72
N SER A 90 5.99 -15.30 -2.85
CA SER A 90 6.90 -16.46 -2.93
C SER A 90 8.33 -16.09 -2.50
N ALA A 91 8.74 -14.85 -2.69
CA ALA A 91 10.04 -14.33 -2.27
C ALA A 91 10.17 -14.21 -0.75
N ASP A 92 9.06 -13.96 -0.04
CA ASP A 92 9.05 -13.86 1.43
C ASP A 92 9.18 -15.25 2.11
N LYS A 93 8.66 -16.31 1.47
CA LYS A 93 8.85 -17.70 1.94
C LYS A 93 10.22 -18.30 1.64
N SER A 94 11.08 -17.62 0.89
CA SER A 94 12.40 -18.14 0.51
C SER A 94 13.56 -17.59 1.35
N LYS A 95 13.27 -16.81 2.40
CA LYS A 95 14.27 -16.34 3.38
C LYS A 95 14.26 -17.09 4.72
N GLU A 96 13.36 -18.06 4.89
CA GLU A 96 13.42 -19.06 5.97
C GLU A 96 13.81 -20.42 5.38
N ASP A 97 15.06 -20.57 4.96
CA ASP A 97 15.77 -21.87 4.88
C ASP A 97 17.28 -21.65 5.04
#